data_AF-A0A544TAW5-F1
#
_entry.id   AF-A0A544TAW5-F1
#
_cell.length_a   1.000
_cell.length_b   1.000
_cell.length_c   1.000
_cell.angle_alpha   90.00
_cell.angle_beta   90.00
_cell.angle_gamma   90.00
#
_symmetry.space_group_name_H-M   'P 1'
#
loop_
_entity.id
_entity.type
_entity.pdbx_description
1 polymer ?
#
loop_
_entity_poly.entity_id
_entity_poly.type
_entity_poly.pdbx_seq_one_letter_code
_entity_poly.pdbx_strand_id
1 'polypeptide(L)' 'MSNRVENIVKMTSASGESIKSRFTNNGIQSMLEESGLLIYESLTSNAIHGLFFSCRSDYLCAFETVHFIHAVKR' A
#
# COMPACT_ATOMS: atom_id res chain seq x y z
N MET A 1 7.71 11.53 -8.89
CA MET A 1 7.73 10.18 -8.29
C MET A 1 9.18 9.76 -8.11
N SER A 2 9.56 9.28 -6.92
CA SER A 2 10.95 9.05 -6.50
C SER A 2 11.40 7.60 -6.65
N ASN A 3 10.56 6.70 -7.20
CA ASN A 3 10.80 5.27 -7.39
C ASN A 3 11.32 4.56 -6.13
N ARG A 4 10.90 5.02 -4.95
CA ARG A 4 11.42 4.57 -3.65
C ARG A 4 11.20 3.08 -3.43
N VAL A 5 10.00 2.60 -3.74
CA VAL A 5 9.65 1.18 -3.58
C VAL A 5 10.43 0.31 -4.53
N GLU A 6 10.55 0.70 -5.80
CA GLU A 6 11.34 -0.04 -6.79
C GLU A 6 12.82 -0.13 -6.37
N ASN A 7 13.39 0.98 -5.88
CA ASN A 7 14.77 1.02 -5.41
C ASN A 7 14.99 0.09 -4.20
N ILE A 8 14.05 0.06 -3.25
CA ILE A 8 14.10 -0.87 -2.11
C ILE A 8 14.00 -2.34 -2.57
N VAL A 9 13.11 -2.65 -3.52
CA VAL A 9 12.99 -4.00 -4.10
C VAL A 9 14.30 -4.43 -4.76
N LYS A 10 14.97 -3.53 -5.50
CA LYS A 10 16.28 -3.82 -6.10
C LYS A 10 17.36 -4.06 -5.05
N MET A 11 17.42 -3.23 -4.01
CA MET A 11 18.42 -3.36 -2.93
C MET A 11 18.25 -4.67 -2.15
N THR A 12 17.02 -5.01 -1.75
CA THR A 12 16.70 -6.24 -1.02
C THR A 12 16.97 -7.50 -1.83
N SER A 13 16.75 -7.44 -3.16
CA SER A 13 17.10 -8.53 -4.06
C SER A 13 18.62 -8.73 -4.16
N ALA A 14 19.41 -7.65 -4.14
CA ALA A 14 20.87 -7.71 -4.18
C ALA A 14 21.49 -8.16 -2.84
N SER A 15 20.84 -7.90 -1.71
CA SER A 15 21.31 -8.27 -0.37
C SER A 15 21.03 -9.72 0.03
N GLY A 16 20.34 -10.49 -0.81
CA GLY A 16 19.99 -11.90 -0.54
C GLY A 16 18.73 -12.11 0.31
N GLU A 17 18.10 -11.03 0.77
CA GLU A 17 16.84 -11.07 1.54
C GLU A 17 15.73 -10.37 0.76
N SER A 18 15.15 -11.08 -0.21
CA SER A 18 14.03 -10.55 -0.98
C SER A 18 12.78 -10.32 -0.12
N ILE A 19 12.00 -9.30 -0.46
CA ILE A 19 10.70 -9.07 0.17
C ILE A 19 9.76 -10.23 -0.22
N LYS A 20 9.39 -11.07 0.75
CA LYS A 20 8.66 -12.35 0.53
C LYS A 20 7.14 -12.23 0.50
N SER A 21 6.57 -11.12 0.95
CA SER A 21 5.12 -10.96 1.07
C SER A 21 4.53 -10.40 -0.22
N ARG A 22 3.83 -11.24 -0.98
CA ARG A 22 3.07 -10.85 -2.17
C ARG A 22 1.67 -11.43 -2.08
N PHE A 23 0.70 -10.60 -1.72
CA PHE A 23 -0.71 -10.93 -1.83
C PHE A 23 -1.32 -10.24 -3.05
N THR A 24 -2.18 -10.94 -3.77
CA THR A 24 -3.04 -10.29 -4.78
C THR A 24 -4.14 -9.52 -4.05
N ASN A 25 -4.73 -8.51 -4.71
CA ASN A 25 -5.87 -7.79 -4.13
C ASN A 25 -6.99 -8.77 -3.73
N ASN A 26 -7.28 -9.77 -4.57
CA ASN A 26 -8.26 -10.80 -4.27
C ASN A 26 -7.86 -11.63 -3.04
N GLY A 27 -6.58 -12.00 -2.92
CA GLY A 27 -6.07 -12.73 -1.76
C GLY A 27 -6.25 -11.96 -0.44
N ILE A 28 -6.02 -10.64 -0.46
CA ILE A 28 -6.26 -9.78 0.71
C ILE A 28 -7.76 -9.71 1.04
N GLN A 29 -8.62 -9.54 0.02
CA GLN A 29 -10.06 -9.49 0.23
C GLN A 29 -10.60 -10.79 0.83
N SER A 30 -10.22 -11.94 0.28
CA SER A 30 -10.60 -13.25 0.81
C SER A 30 -10.13 -13.44 2.25
N MET A 31 -8.88 -13.09 2.56
CA MET A 31 -8.34 -13.19 3.91
C MET A 31 -9.11 -12.31 4.92
N LEU A 32 -9.49 -11.10 4.54
CA LEU A 32 -10.30 -10.21 5.37
C LEU A 32 -11.71 -10.77 5.59
N GLU A 33 -12.33 -11.31 4.55
CA GLU A 33 -13.66 -11.92 4.62
C GLU A 33 -13.67 -13.18 5.51
N GLU A 34 -12.69 -14.08 5.33
CA GLU A 34 -12.48 -15.26 6.18
C GLU A 34 -12.26 -14.89 7.65
N SER A 35 -11.67 -13.73 7.90
CA SER A 35 -11.47 -13.18 9.25
C SER A 35 -12.72 -12.48 9.82
N GLY A 36 -13.85 -12.49 9.10
CA GLY A 36 -15.09 -11.83 9.52
C GLY A 36 -15.02 -10.30 9.49
N LEU A 37 -14.10 -9.73 8.70
CA LEU A 37 -13.93 -8.30 8.52
C LEU A 37 -14.61 -7.83 7.24
N LEU A 38 -15.20 -6.63 7.28
CA LEU A 38 -15.76 -5.94 6.14
C LEU A 38 -14.85 -4.80 5.71
N ILE A 39 -14.66 -4.64 4.41
CA ILE A 39 -13.92 -3.49 3.86
C ILE A 39 -14.86 -2.28 3.86
N TYR A 40 -14.56 -1.30 4.69
CA TYR A 40 -15.26 -0.02 4.73
C TYR A 40 -14.72 0.95 3.68
N GLU A 41 -13.40 0.97 3.49
CA GLU A 41 -12.73 1.86 2.55
C GLU A 41 -11.46 1.19 1.98
N SER A 42 -11.17 1.49 0.71
CA SER A 42 -9.90 1.13 0.06
C SER A 42 -9.39 2.32 -0.73
N LEU A 43 -8.20 2.79 -0.39
CA LEU A 43 -7.56 3.95 -1.03
C LEU A 43 -6.30 3.52 -1.79
N THR A 44 -6.22 3.97 -3.04
CA THR A 44 -5.00 3.85 -3.85
C THR A 44 -3.99 4.92 -3.45
N SER A 45 -2.71 4.69 -3.74
CA SER A 45 -1.64 5.68 -3.59
C SER A 45 -2.01 7.07 -4.15
N ASN A 46 -2.61 7.11 -5.35
CA ASN A 46 -3.04 8.37 -5.97
C ASN A 46 -4.18 9.03 -5.21
N ALA A 47 -5.15 8.26 -4.70
CA ALA A 47 -6.24 8.79 -3.89
C ALA A 47 -5.69 9.36 -2.56
N ILE A 48 -4.78 8.63 -1.90
CA ILE A 48 -4.10 9.10 -0.67
C ILE A 48 -3.35 10.41 -0.96
N HIS A 49 -2.62 10.48 -2.07
CA HIS A 49 -1.91 11.70 -2.46
C HIS A 49 -2.87 12.87 -2.64
N GLY A 50 -3.96 12.67 -3.39
CA GLY A 50 -4.98 13.68 -3.63
C GLY A 50 -5.65 14.19 -2.35
N LEU A 51 -5.99 13.28 -1.44
CA LEU A 51 -6.71 13.59 -0.20
C LEU A 51 -5.83 14.28 0.85
N PHE A 52 -4.56 13.87 0.98
CA PHE A 52 -3.73 14.26 2.13
C PHE A 52 -2.48 15.07 1.78
N PHE A 53 -2.05 15.07 0.52
CA PHE A 53 -0.77 15.67 0.11
C PHE A 53 -0.89 16.72 -1.01
N SER A 54 -2.05 16.85 -1.66
CA SER A 54 -2.25 17.73 -2.83
C SER A 54 -2.01 19.22 -2.58
N CYS A 55 -2.24 19.70 -1.35
CA CYS A 55 -2.06 21.10 -0.97
C CYS A 55 -0.75 21.36 -0.20
N ARG A 56 0.18 20.41 -0.19
CA ARG A 56 1.48 20.59 0.47
C ARG A 56 2.50 21.22 -0.48
N SER A 57 3.37 22.07 0.06
CA SER A 57 4.50 22.68 -0.65
C SER A 57 5.86 22.15 -0.17
N ASP A 58 5.86 21.17 0.75
CA ASP A 58 7.07 20.54 1.26
C ASP A 58 7.38 19.22 0.54
N TYR A 59 8.42 18.52 0.99
CA TYR A 59 8.90 17.30 0.34
C TYR A 59 8.04 16.05 0.63
N LEU A 60 6.99 16.15 1.45
CA LEU A 60 6.18 15.00 1.84
C LEU A 60 5.15 14.64 0.78
N CYS A 61 5.08 13.35 0.44
CA CYS A 61 4.12 12.81 -0.52
C CYS A 61 3.72 11.38 -0.15
N ALA A 62 2.52 10.96 -0.57
CA ALA A 62 2.11 9.56 -0.51
C ALA A 62 3.13 8.62 -1.20
N PHE A 63 3.25 7.40 -0.68
CA PHE A 63 4.11 6.37 -1.28
C PHE A 63 3.52 5.84 -2.57
N GLU A 64 4.37 5.69 -3.58
CA GLU A 64 3.98 5.42 -4.97
C GLU A 64 3.13 4.15 -5.13
N THR A 65 3.31 3.13 -4.29
CA THR A 65 2.64 1.82 -4.42
C THR A 65 1.96 1.35 -3.13
N VAL A 66 1.69 2.25 -2.18
CA VAL A 66 0.97 1.89 -0.94
C VAL A 66 -0.52 2.00 -1.17
N HIS A 67 -1.24 0.93 -0.82
CA HIS A 67 -2.69 0.89 -0.75
C HIS A 67 -3.11 0.81 0.71
N PHE A 68 -4.14 1.55 1.09
CA PHE A 68 -4.70 1.54 2.42
C PHE A 68 -6.07 0.86 2.39
N ILE A 69 -6.34 -0.04 3.34
CA ILE A 69 -7.64 -0.69 3.50
C ILE A 69 -8.09 -0.47 4.94
N HIS A 70 -9.26 0.16 5.10
CA HIS A 70 -9.94 0.23 6.38
C HIS A 70 -10.93 -0.93 6.44
N ALA A 71 -10.66 -1.89 7.33
CA ALA A 71 -11.54 -3.02 7.58
C ALA A 71 -12.12 -2.94 8.99
N VAL A 72 -13.41 -3.26 9.12
CA VAL A 72 -14.15 -3.21 10.39
C VAL A 72 -14.71 -4.59 10.71
N LYS A 73 -14.86 -4.90 12.00
CA LYS A 73 -15.53 -6.12 12.43
C LYS A 73 -17.01 -6.04 12.07
N ARG A 74 -17.57 -7.14 11.55
CA ARG A 74 -19.02 -7.29 11.39
C ARG A 74 -19.77 -7.07 12.70
#